data_AF-A0A536X341-F1
#
_entry.id   AF-A0A536X341-F1
#
_cell.length_a   1.000
_cell.length_b   1.000
_cell.length_c   1.000
_cell.angle_alpha   90.00
_cell.angle_beta   90.00
_cell.angle_gamma   90.00
#
_symmetry.space_group_name_H-M   'P 1'
#
loop_
_entity.id
_entity.type
_entity.pdbx_description
1 polymer ?
#
loop_
_entity_poly.entity_id
_entity_poly.type
_entity_poly.pdbx_seq_one_letter_code
_entity_poly.pdbx_strand_id
1 'polypeptide(L)'
;QAVARVHRIQAFADRDAAKLGLIVEAFIPGPEFALEGLLENGALRVLALFDKPDRLDGPYFEETIYVTPSRFGLDAQMAIAADVQRACTLAGLTSGPVHAEMRVNDQGI
;
A
#
# COMPACT_ATOMS: atom_id res chain seq x y z
N GLN A 1 -19.10 -18.42 20.45
CA GLN A 1 -18.98 -19.65 19.62
C GLN A 1 -18.67 -19.36 18.14
N ALA A 2 -19.31 -18.39 17.49
CA ALA A 2 -19.06 -18.06 16.07
C ALA A 2 -17.64 -17.55 15.78
N VAL A 3 -17.10 -16.65 16.62
CA VAL A 3 -15.74 -16.09 16.48
C VAL A 3 -14.65 -17.18 16.51
N ALA A 4 -14.76 -18.15 17.43
CA ALA A 4 -13.85 -19.29 17.52
C ALA A 4 -13.94 -20.26 16.33
N ARG A 5 -15.05 -20.22 15.57
CA ARG A 5 -15.20 -20.97 14.32
C ARG A 5 -14.54 -20.22 13.16
N VAL A 6 -14.72 -18.90 13.07
CA VAL A 6 -14.07 -18.06 12.06
C VAL A 6 -12.54 -18.13 12.20
N HIS A 7 -11.99 -18.01 13.42
CA HIS A 7 -10.54 -18.15 13.62
C HIS A 7 -9.99 -19.51 13.22
N ARG A 8 -10.74 -20.60 13.40
CA ARG A 8 -10.31 -21.93 12.94
C ARG A 8 -10.30 -22.05 11.43
N ILE A 9 -11.28 -21.44 10.76
CA ILE A 9 -11.33 -21.39 9.28
C ILE A 9 -10.15 -20.57 8.77
N GLN A 10 -9.90 -19.39 9.35
CA GLN A 10 -8.77 -18.54 8.99
C GLN A 10 -7.43 -19.27 9.20
N ALA A 11 -7.18 -19.82 10.38
CA ALA A 11 -5.93 -20.53 10.68
C ALA A 11 -5.71 -21.77 9.81
N PHE A 12 -6.78 -22.41 9.31
CA PHE A 12 -6.68 -23.49 8.34
C PHE A 12 -6.34 -22.93 6.95
N ALA A 13 -7.06 -21.91 6.50
CA ALA A 13 -6.81 -21.22 5.24
C ALA A 13 -5.38 -20.67 5.17
N ASP A 14 -4.87 -20.04 6.24
CA ASP A 14 -3.51 -19.49 6.32
C ASP A 14 -2.43 -20.57 6.16
N ARG A 15 -2.64 -21.76 6.74
CA ARG A 15 -1.69 -22.88 6.62
C ARG A 15 -1.65 -23.45 5.21
N ASP A 16 -2.81 -23.62 4.59
CA ASP A 16 -2.88 -24.12 3.22
C ASP A 16 -2.38 -23.05 2.24
N ALA A 17 -2.69 -21.78 2.49
CA ALA A 17 -2.13 -20.63 1.80
C ALA A 17 -0.60 -20.65 1.85
N ALA A 18 0.01 -20.78 3.03
CA ALA A 18 1.47 -20.82 3.16
C ALA A 18 2.11 -22.00 2.40
N LYS A 19 1.48 -23.19 2.38
CA LYS A 19 1.94 -24.32 1.57
C LYS A 19 1.82 -24.07 0.07
N LEU A 20 0.81 -23.31 -0.34
CA LEU A 20 0.55 -22.91 -1.73
C LEU A 20 1.31 -21.63 -2.13
N GLY A 21 2.02 -20.97 -1.21
CA GLY A 21 2.67 -19.68 -1.45
C GLY A 21 1.69 -18.50 -1.57
N LEU A 22 0.47 -18.63 -1.05
CA LEU A 22 -0.54 -17.57 -1.02
C LEU A 22 -0.37 -16.68 0.22
N ILE A 23 -0.60 -15.39 0.06
CA ILE A 23 -0.70 -14.41 1.14
C ILE A 23 -2.18 -14.08 1.36
N VAL A 24 -2.62 -14.13 2.61
CA VAL A 24 -3.95 -13.68 3.02
C VAL A 24 -3.77 -12.57 4.02
N GLU A 25 -4.24 -11.37 3.68
CA GLU A 25 -4.13 -10.18 4.49
C GLU A 25 -5.47 -9.46 4.63
N ALA A 26 -5.57 -8.59 5.64
CA ALA A 26 -6.75 -7.78 5.83
C ALA A 26 -6.82 -6.71 4.74
N PHE A 27 -7.97 -6.59 4.08
CA PHE A 27 -8.21 -5.52 3.13
C PHE A 27 -8.21 -4.15 3.82
N ILE A 28 -7.44 -3.21 3.28
CA ILE A 28 -7.38 -1.82 3.74
C ILE A 28 -8.40 -1.00 2.91
N PRO A 29 -9.50 -0.50 3.50
CA PRO A 29 -10.42 0.37 2.78
C PRO A 29 -9.82 1.78 2.65
N GLY A 30 -10.09 2.49 1.55
CA GLY A 30 -9.67 3.89 1.39
C GLY A 30 -9.28 4.23 -0.05
N PRO A 31 -9.08 5.52 -0.37
CA PRO A 31 -8.40 5.93 -1.59
C PRO A 31 -7.02 5.31 -1.71
N GLU A 32 -6.64 4.97 -2.94
CA GLU A 32 -5.35 4.41 -3.29
C GLU A 32 -4.51 5.44 -4.05
N PHE A 33 -3.20 5.40 -3.81
CA PHE A 33 -2.22 6.27 -4.44
C PHE A 33 -1.03 5.47 -4.92
N ALA A 34 -0.36 6.00 -5.93
CA ALA A 34 0.96 5.53 -6.34
C ALA A 34 1.97 6.67 -6.26
N LEU A 35 3.12 6.41 -5.65
CA LEU A 35 4.24 7.33 -5.56
C LEU A 35 5.39 6.82 -6.42
N GLU A 36 5.89 7.71 -7.27
CA GLU A 36 7.13 7.51 -8.03
C GLU A 36 8.24 8.34 -7.40
N GLY A 37 9.38 7.72 -7.13
CA GLY A 37 10.50 8.35 -6.46
C GLY A 37 11.85 7.77 -6.86
N LEU A 38 12.91 8.45 -6.42
CA LEU A 38 14.29 7.98 -6.52
C LEU A 38 14.93 7.99 -5.14
N LEU A 39 15.52 6.87 -4.73
CA LEU A 39 16.39 6.81 -3.57
C LEU A 39 17.82 7.17 -3.97
N GLU A 40 18.42 8.09 -3.24
CA GLU A 40 19.83 8.45 -3.33
C GLU A 40 20.42 8.48 -1.91
N ASN A 41 21.40 7.63 -1.61
CA ASN A 41 22.01 7.53 -0.29
C ASN A 41 21.00 7.33 0.86
N GLY A 42 19.95 6.55 0.61
CA GLY A 42 18.87 6.27 1.56
C GLY A 42 17.81 7.37 1.69
N ALA A 43 17.94 8.49 0.97
CA ALA A 43 16.95 9.56 0.98
C ALA A 43 16.04 9.46 -0.25
N LEU A 44 14.73 9.46 0.00
CA LEU A 44 13.68 9.46 -1.02
C LEU A 44 13.48 10.86 -1.57
N ARG A 45 13.66 10.99 -2.88
CA ARG A 45 13.20 12.13 -3.66
C ARG A 45 11.94 11.73 -4.40
N VAL A 46 10.81 12.33 -4.02
CA VAL A 46 9.53 12.14 -4.72
C VAL A 46 9.59 12.84 -6.08
N LEU A 47 9.19 12.12 -7.13
CA LEU A 47 9.10 12.63 -8.50
C LEU A 47 7.65 12.94 -8.87
N ALA A 48 6.72 12.06 -8.49
CA ALA A 48 5.29 12.24 -8.72
C ALA A 48 4.46 11.48 -7.68
N LEU A 49 3.28 12.01 -7.39
CA LEU A 49 2.22 11.31 -6.68
C LEU A 49 1.00 11.26 -7.59
N PHE A 50 0.42 10.07 -7.71
CA PHE A 50 -0.74 9.80 -8.54
C PHE A 50 -1.93 9.42 -7.67
N ASP A 51 -3.07 10.04 -7.93
CA ASP A 51 -4.36 9.55 -7.45
C ASP A 51 -4.80 8.38 -8.32
N LYS A 52 -5.35 7.33 -7.71
CA LYS A 52 -6.16 6.29 -8.38
C LYS A 52 -7.65 6.55 -8.05
N PRO A 53 -8.40 7.25 -8.92
CA PRO A 53 -9.75 7.76 -8.58
C PRO A 53 -10.82 6.67 -8.46
N ASP A 54 -10.68 5.59 -9.24
CA ASP A 54 -11.61 4.47 -9.17
C ASP A 54 -11.30 3.65 -7.92
N ARG A 55 -12.33 3.41 -7.11
CA ARG A 55 -12.19 2.66 -5.86
C ARG A 55 -12.08 1.19 -6.19
N LEU A 56 -10.84 0.71 -6.31
CA LEU A 56 -10.48 -0.69 -6.54
C LEU A 56 -10.84 -1.53 -5.29
N ASP A 57 -12.11 -1.66 -4.92
CA ASP A 57 -12.54 -2.32 -3.68
C ASP A 57 -12.88 -3.82 -3.90
N GLY A 58 -12.46 -4.37 -5.04
CA GLY A 58 -12.60 -5.78 -5.36
C GLY A 58 -13.86 -6.13 -6.17
N PRO A 59 -14.08 -7.44 -6.45
CA PRO A 59 -13.27 -8.58 -6.02
C PRO A 59 -11.91 -8.68 -6.74
N TYR A 60 -11.70 -7.90 -7.79
CA TYR A 60 -10.44 -7.72 -8.49
C TYR A 60 -9.96 -6.27 -8.37
N PHE A 61 -8.66 -6.05 -8.54
CA PHE A 61 -7.99 -4.77 -8.34
C PHE A 61 -7.32 -4.32 -9.65
N GLU A 62 -8.09 -4.38 -10.74
CA GLU A 62 -7.56 -4.07 -12.07
C GLU A 62 -7.30 -2.58 -12.20
N GLU A 63 -6.08 -2.22 -12.58
CA GLU A 63 -5.68 -0.84 -12.77
C GLU A 63 -6.46 -0.16 -13.89
N THR A 64 -6.94 1.07 -13.65
CA THR A 64 -7.72 1.84 -14.63
C THR A 64 -7.01 3.12 -15.07
N ILE A 65 -6.80 4.06 -14.15
CA ILE A 65 -6.30 5.40 -14.46
C ILE A 65 -5.48 6.00 -13.32
N TYR A 66 -4.41 6.68 -13.72
CA TYR A 66 -3.55 7.49 -12.85
C TYR A 66 -3.75 8.96 -13.16
N VAL A 67 -3.92 9.78 -12.13
CA VAL A 67 -4.05 11.25 -12.26
C VAL A 67 -2.96 11.94 -11.46
N THR A 68 -2.20 12.83 -12.09
CA THR A 68 -1.19 13.68 -11.43
C THR A 68 -1.28 15.12 -11.95
N PRO A 69 -1.05 16.17 -11.13
CA PRO A 69 -0.71 16.10 -9.71
C PRO A 69 -1.89 15.63 -8.85
N SER A 70 -1.59 15.09 -7.67
CA SER A 70 -2.61 14.67 -6.70
C SER A 70 -3.51 15.83 -6.29
N ARG A 71 -4.82 15.56 -6.14
CA ARG A 71 -5.80 16.55 -5.64
C ARG A 71 -5.84 16.66 -4.11
N PHE A 72 -5.11 15.81 -3.38
CA PHE A 72 -5.13 15.78 -1.93
C PHE A 72 -4.31 16.92 -1.31
N GLY A 73 -4.63 17.29 -0.07
CA GLY A 73 -3.93 18.33 0.66
C GLY A 73 -2.45 18.01 0.85
N LEU A 74 -1.60 19.04 0.89
CA LEU A 74 -0.15 18.90 0.97
C LEU A 74 0.30 18.05 2.18
N ASP A 75 -0.39 18.19 3.32
CA ASP A 75 -0.10 17.42 4.53
C ASP A 75 -0.25 15.90 4.30
N ALA A 76 -1.27 15.47 3.55
CA ALA A 76 -1.46 14.07 3.20
C ALA A 76 -0.37 13.57 2.24
N GLN A 77 0.02 14.39 1.25
CA GLN A 77 1.10 14.04 0.33
C GLN A 77 2.45 13.90 1.05
N MET A 78 2.73 14.80 2.01
CA MET A 78 3.92 14.74 2.85
C MET A 78 3.91 13.50 3.76
N ALA A 79 2.76 13.16 4.34
CA ALA A 79 2.62 11.95 5.15
C ALA A 79 2.89 10.69 4.31
N ILE A 80 2.34 10.60 3.09
CA ILE A 80 2.59 9.50 2.14
C ILE A 80 4.09 9.38 1.85
N ALA A 81 4.75 10.49 1.51
CA ALA A 81 6.19 10.49 1.23
C ALA A 81 7.02 10.02 2.44
N ALA A 82 6.65 10.45 3.65
CA ALA A 82 7.32 10.04 4.89
C ALA A 82 7.13 8.54 5.18
N ASP A 83 5.95 8.00 4.89
CA ASP A 83 5.65 6.58 5.06
C ASP A 83 6.47 5.70 4.11
N VAL A 84 6.53 6.09 2.84
CA VAL A 84 7.37 5.39 1.83
C VAL A 84 8.85 5.45 2.21
N GLN A 85 9.36 6.61 2.63
CA GLN A 85 10.73 6.74 3.15
C GLN A 85 10.99 5.77 4.31
N ARG A 86 10.06 5.67 5.26
CA ARG A 86 10.16 4.76 6.41
C ARG A 86 10.17 3.30 5.95
N ALA A 87 9.28 2.92 5.04
CA ALA A 87 9.22 1.58 4.48
C ALA A 87 10.53 1.20 3.75
N CYS A 88 11.05 2.08 2.90
CA CYS A 88 12.35 1.88 2.24
C CYS A 88 13.49 1.69 3.24
N THR A 89 13.50 2.48 4.31
CA THR A 89 14.51 2.40 5.37
C THR A 89 14.45 1.06 6.11
N LEU A 90 13.24 0.63 6.50
CA LEU A 90 13.02 -0.66 7.17
C LEU A 90 13.35 -1.86 6.28
N ALA A 91 13.16 -1.72 4.97
CA ALA A 91 13.54 -2.71 3.97
C ALA A 91 15.05 -2.69 3.63
N GLY A 92 15.82 -1.73 4.14
CA GLY A 92 17.26 -1.59 3.85
C GLY A 92 17.58 -1.08 2.44
N LEU A 93 16.61 -0.44 1.77
CA LEU A 93 16.78 0.12 0.44
C LEU A 93 17.51 1.47 0.51
N THR A 94 18.54 1.65 -0.31
CA THR A 94 19.42 2.84 -0.24
C THR A 94 19.57 3.60 -1.55
N SER A 95 19.29 2.98 -2.70
CA SER A 95 19.45 3.62 -4.00
C SER A 95 18.55 3.00 -5.06
N GLY A 96 18.12 3.81 -6.04
CA GLY A 96 17.38 3.35 -7.20
C GLY A 96 15.94 3.86 -7.25
N PRO A 97 15.21 3.57 -8.33
CA PRO A 97 13.82 3.99 -8.49
C PRO A 97 12.91 3.28 -7.47
N VAL A 98 11.90 3.99 -6.99
CA VAL A 98 10.87 3.47 -6.09
C VAL A 98 9.51 3.76 -6.70
N HIS A 99 8.77 2.69 -6.98
CA HIS A 99 7.33 2.72 -7.14
C HIS A 99 6.71 2.16 -5.86
N ALA A 100 5.79 2.89 -5.25
CA ALA A 100 5.09 2.46 -4.04
C ALA A 100 3.59 2.71 -4.18
N GLU A 101 2.79 1.73 -3.79
CA GLU A 101 1.33 1.82 -3.73
C GLU A 101 0.87 1.82 -2.28
N MET A 102 -0.10 2.65 -1.94
CA MET A 102 -0.62 2.77 -0.58
C MET A 102 -2.09 3.13 -0.56
N ARG A 103 -2.77 2.71 0.52
CA ARG A 103 -4.16 3.08 0.78
C ARG A 103 -4.24 3.92 2.04
N VAL A 104 -4.99 5.01 1.97
CA VAL A 104 -5.07 5.97 3.07
C VAL A 104 -6.46 5.95 3.68
N ASN A 105 -6.54 5.83 5.00
CA ASN A 105 -7.80 5.94 5.75
C ASN A 105 -7.58 6.52 7.16
N ASP A 106 -8.61 6.50 7.99
CA ASP A 106 -8.56 7.06 9.35
C ASP A 106 -7.57 6.34 10.29
N GLN A 107 -7.07 5.16 9.91
CA GLN A 107 -6.03 4.42 10.63
C GLN A 107 -4.61 4.78 10.17
N GLY A 108 -4.46 5.50 9.05
CA GLY A 108 -3.17 5.95 8.53
C GLY A 108 -2.98 5.67 7.04
N ILE A 109 -1.70 5.53 6.68
CA ILE A 109 -1.20 5.12 5.36
C ILE A 109 -0.76 3.65 5.45
#